data_AF-A0A838W2G0-F1
#
_entry.id   AF-A0A838W2G0-F1
#
_cell.length_a   1.000
_cell.length_b   1.000
_cell.length_c   1.000
_cell.angle_alpha   90.00
_cell.angle_beta   90.00
_cell.angle_gamma   90.00
#
_symmetry.space_group_name_H-M   'P 1'
#
loop_
_entity.id
_entity.type
_entity.pdbx_description
1 polymer ?
#
loop_
_entity_poly.entity_id
_entity_poly.type
_entity_poly.pdbx_seq_one_letter_code
_entity_poly.pdbx_strand_id
1 'polypeptide(L)'
;MLATNTENMISKIKDLSIPDLSLMSLISFGLKDRLAMYFRIDPFTVPDPFPIKEDLNYFIIVDKSNTDRIISFIAIKKDFDDSSIWDVFLGKELSRLDLSPKDILSLKQELLPKETNNFYPLRREGAIVGFVAFAFEICGKRYPSPA
;
A
#
# COMPACT_ATOMS: atom_id res chain seq x y z
N MET A 1 0.66 15.54 -16.52
CA MET A 1 1.35 15.20 -15.27
C MET A 1 0.81 16.10 -14.18
N LEU A 2 -0.07 15.60 -13.30
CA LEU A 2 -0.42 16.32 -12.08
C LEU A 2 0.76 16.11 -11.13
N ALA A 3 1.53 17.16 -10.86
CA ALA A 3 2.44 17.15 -9.73
C ALA A 3 1.57 17.07 -8.47
N THR A 4 1.37 15.86 -7.97
CA THR A 4 0.75 15.63 -6.67
C THR A 4 1.64 16.30 -5.63
N ASN A 5 1.16 17.38 -5.01
CA ASN A 5 1.87 18.02 -3.92
C ASN A 5 1.77 17.08 -2.70
N THR A 6 2.79 16.25 -2.50
CA THR A 6 2.89 15.30 -1.38
C THR A 6 2.66 15.97 -0.03
N GLU A 7 3.13 17.22 0.16
CA GLU A 7 2.92 17.97 1.41
C GLU A 7 1.42 18.20 1.68
N ASN A 8 0.66 18.45 0.61
CA ASN A 8 -0.79 18.63 0.67
C ASN A 8 -1.54 17.30 0.89
N MET A 9 -1.01 16.18 0.39
CA MET A 9 -1.54 14.86 0.71
C MET A 9 -1.29 14.50 2.18
N ILE A 10 -0.09 14.79 2.69
CA ILE A 10 0.28 14.56 4.08
C ILE A 10 -0.60 15.37 5.04
N SER A 11 -0.86 16.65 4.75
CA SER A 11 -1.74 17.46 5.60
C SER A 11 -3.16 16.87 5.66
N LYS A 12 -3.71 16.46 4.51
CA LYS A 12 -5.06 15.92 4.43
C LYS A 12 -5.23 14.54 5.05
N ILE A 13 -4.18 13.72 5.04
CA ILE A 13 -4.17 12.44 5.75
C ILE A 13 -4.46 12.63 7.24
N LYS A 14 -4.00 13.74 7.84
CA LYS A 14 -4.25 14.06 9.26
C LYS A 14 -5.71 14.41 9.53
N ASP A 15 -6.46 14.78 8.49
CA ASP A 15 -7.86 15.16 8.56
C ASP A 15 -8.81 14.01 8.19
N LEU A 16 -8.30 12.79 7.96
CA LEU A 16 -9.11 11.62 7.63
C LEU A 16 -10.09 11.28 8.76
N SER A 17 -11.36 11.15 8.41
CA SER A 17 -12.41 10.82 9.37
C SER A 17 -12.44 9.32 9.69
N ILE A 18 -13.09 8.94 10.80
CA ILE A 18 -13.31 7.51 11.15
C ILE A 18 -14.01 6.74 10.00
N PRO A 19 -15.05 7.30 9.34
CA PRO A 19 -15.61 6.69 8.12
C PRO A 19 -14.58 6.47 7.01
N ASP A 20 -13.68 7.43 6.77
CA ASP A 20 -12.64 7.28 5.74
C ASP A 20 -11.70 6.13 6.09
N LEU A 21 -11.23 6.06 7.33
CA LEU A 21 -10.38 4.97 7.81
C LEU A 21 -11.07 3.61 7.70
N SER A 22 -12.35 3.54 8.04
CA SER A 22 -13.15 2.31 7.93
C SER A 22 -13.29 1.85 6.48
N LEU A 23 -13.53 2.79 5.57
CA LEU A 23 -13.63 2.52 4.14
C LEU A 23 -12.27 2.10 3.55
N MET A 24 -11.18 2.78 3.93
CA MET A 24 -9.82 2.40 3.55
C MET A 24 -9.52 0.96 3.95
N SER A 25 -9.87 0.58 5.18
CA SER A 25 -9.72 -0.79 5.68
C SER A 25 -10.51 -1.79 4.84
N LEU A 26 -11.81 -1.54 4.62
CA LEU A 26 -12.68 -2.41 3.83
C LEU A 26 -12.18 -2.59 2.39
N ILE A 27 -11.86 -1.50 1.71
CA ILE A 27 -11.35 -1.51 0.34
C ILE A 27 -10.00 -2.25 0.28
N SER A 28 -9.15 -2.04 1.28
CA SER A 28 -7.84 -2.69 1.38
C SER A 28 -7.96 -4.21 1.55
N PHE A 29 -8.97 -4.71 2.27
CA PHE A 29 -9.26 -6.15 2.31
C PHE A 29 -9.64 -6.67 0.93
N GLY A 30 -10.55 -6.00 0.22
CA GLY A 30 -10.92 -6.39 -1.14
C GLY A 30 -9.77 -6.30 -2.16
N LEU A 31 -8.82 -5.38 -1.97
CA LEU A 31 -7.59 -5.34 -2.76
C LEU A 31 -6.69 -6.55 -2.47
N LYS A 32 -6.52 -6.93 -1.21
CA LYS A 32 -5.73 -8.11 -0.83
C LYS A 32 -6.26 -9.38 -1.51
N ASP A 33 -7.58 -9.58 -1.50
CA ASP A 33 -8.20 -10.75 -2.14
C ASP A 33 -7.98 -10.76 -3.66
N ARG A 34 -8.08 -9.61 -4.31
CA ARG A 34 -7.76 -9.47 -5.75
C ARG A 34 -6.31 -9.77 -6.06
N LEU A 35 -5.37 -9.24 -5.28
CA LEU A 35 -3.94 -9.53 -5.44
C LEU A 35 -3.63 -11.01 -5.22
N ALA A 36 -4.32 -11.66 -4.28
CA ALA A 36 -4.15 -13.08 -3.98
C ALA A 36 -4.55 -14.02 -5.12
N MET A 37 -5.33 -13.54 -6.10
CA MET A 37 -5.67 -14.30 -7.31
C MET A 37 -4.46 -14.50 -8.25
N TYR A 38 -3.41 -13.69 -8.08
CA TYR A 38 -2.25 -13.68 -8.97
C TYR A 38 -0.92 -13.84 -8.25
N PHE A 39 -0.81 -13.25 -7.07
CA PHE A 39 0.34 -13.39 -6.20
C PHE A 39 0.02 -14.31 -5.04
N ARG A 40 0.99 -15.13 -4.64
CA ARG A 40 0.99 -15.69 -3.30
C ARG A 40 1.44 -14.59 -2.34
N ILE A 41 0.58 -14.19 -1.42
CA ILE A 41 0.90 -13.25 -0.36
C ILE A 41 1.39 -14.05 0.84
N ASP A 42 2.63 -13.84 1.27
CA ASP A 42 3.16 -14.52 2.45
C ASP A 42 2.38 -14.10 3.71
N PRO A 43 2.17 -14.99 4.71
CA PRO A 43 1.33 -14.69 5.87
C PRO A 43 2.03 -13.83 6.92
N PHE A 44 3.36 -13.71 6.86
CA PHE A 44 4.17 -12.93 7.79
C PHE A 44 4.68 -11.68 7.11
N THR A 45 4.70 -10.58 7.87
CA THR A 45 5.24 -9.32 7.41
C THR A 45 6.75 -9.26 7.61
N VAL A 46 7.39 -8.43 6.79
CA VAL A 46 8.83 -8.15 6.85
C VAL A 46 9.06 -6.66 7.12
N PRO A 47 10.30 -6.28 7.50
CA PRO A 47 10.69 -4.89 7.61
C PRO A 47 10.45 -4.11 6.32
N ASP A 48 10.45 -2.79 6.47
CA ASP A 48 10.27 -1.86 5.37
C ASP A 48 11.26 -2.13 4.20
N PRO A 49 10.79 -2.34 2.96
CA PRO A 49 11.67 -2.48 1.80
C PRO A 49 12.23 -1.14 1.27
N PHE A 50 11.66 0.02 1.64
CA PHE A 50 12.08 1.36 1.19
C PHE A 50 13.56 1.71 1.41
N PRO A 51 14.25 1.26 2.47
CA PRO A 51 15.67 1.54 2.67
C PRO A 51 16.62 0.71 1.78
N ILE A 52 16.13 -0.29 1.04
CA ILE A 52 17.00 -1.45 0.71
C ILE A 52 17.27 -1.68 -0.78
N LYS A 53 16.47 -1.23 -1.77
CA LYS A 53 16.67 -1.72 -3.16
C LYS A 53 16.42 -0.72 -4.28
N GLU A 54 17.45 -0.47 -5.09
CA GLU A 54 17.40 0.30 -6.35
C GLU A 54 16.56 -0.39 -7.45
N ASP A 55 16.21 -1.67 -7.26
CA ASP A 55 15.53 -2.51 -8.25
C ASP A 55 14.00 -2.64 -8.01
N LEU A 56 13.44 -1.78 -7.15
CA LEU A 56 12.01 -1.74 -6.89
C LEU A 56 11.38 -0.46 -7.44
N ASN A 57 10.24 -0.60 -8.08
CA ASN A 57 9.29 0.48 -8.32
C ASN A 57 8.36 0.60 -7.12
N TYR A 58 8.19 1.83 -6.66
CA TYR A 58 7.36 2.15 -5.51
C TYR A 58 6.20 3.01 -5.94
N PHE A 59 5.01 2.67 -5.48
CA PHE A 59 3.80 3.44 -5.75
C PHE A 59 2.76 3.17 -4.66
N ILE A 60 1.73 3.99 -4.64
CA ILE A 60 0.57 3.81 -3.77
C ILE A 60 -0.67 3.49 -4.58
N ILE A 61 -1.60 2.79 -3.94
CA ILE A 61 -2.96 2.60 -4.43
C ILE A 61 -3.90 3.47 -3.62
N VAL A 62 -4.75 4.23 -4.30
CA VAL A 62 -5.71 5.15 -3.69
C VAL A 62 -7.12 4.89 -4.21
N ASP A 63 -8.12 5.32 -3.43
CA ASP A 63 -9.50 5.42 -3.88
C ASP A 63 -9.64 6.54 -4.93
N LYS A 64 -10.25 6.24 -6.09
CA LYS A 64 -10.48 7.24 -7.15
C LYS A 64 -11.50 8.30 -6.74
N SER A 65 -12.44 7.97 -5.86
CA SER A 65 -13.45 8.92 -5.38
C SER A 65 -12.88 9.92 -4.38
N ASN A 66 -11.79 9.56 -3.70
CA ASN A 66 -11.03 10.43 -2.82
C ASN A 66 -9.58 9.93 -2.71
N THR A 67 -8.66 10.59 -3.43
CA THR A 67 -7.25 10.19 -3.48
C THR A 67 -6.49 10.38 -2.17
N ASP A 68 -7.09 11.06 -1.19
CA ASP A 68 -6.52 11.20 0.16
C ASP A 68 -6.65 9.88 0.95
N ARG A 69 -7.55 8.97 0.53
CA ARG A 69 -7.69 7.62 1.06
C ARG A 69 -6.69 6.67 0.42
N ILE A 70 -5.53 6.53 1.06
CA ILE A 70 -4.50 5.58 0.65
C ILE A 70 -4.91 4.16 1.09
N ILE A 71 -5.02 3.26 0.12
CA ILE A 71 -5.49 1.88 0.31
C ILE A 71 -4.30 0.92 0.54
N SER A 72 -3.18 1.16 -0.13
CA SER A 72 -2.02 0.29 -0.04
C SER A 72 -0.74 0.98 -0.51
N PHE A 73 0.38 0.54 0.06
CA PHE A 73 1.72 0.85 -0.40
C PHE A 73 2.30 -0.39 -1.08
N ILE A 74 2.85 -0.23 -2.28
CA ILE A 74 3.41 -1.33 -3.06
C ILE A 74 4.85 -1.03 -3.45
N ALA A 75 5.70 -2.03 -3.29
CA ALA A 75 7.06 -2.05 -3.81
C ALA A 75 7.22 -3.31 -4.67
N ILE A 76 7.30 -3.17 -5.99
CA ILE A 76 7.42 -4.33 -6.90
C ILE A 76 8.73 -4.25 -7.69
N LYS A 77 9.33 -5.39 -8.01
CA LYS A 77 10.54 -5.39 -8.84
C LYS A 77 10.25 -4.82 -10.22
N LYS A 78 11.22 -4.08 -10.76
CA LYS A 78 11.08 -3.37 -12.05
C LYS A 78 10.74 -4.30 -13.20
N ASP A 79 11.28 -5.51 -13.21
CA ASP A 79 11.02 -6.56 -14.21
C ASP A 79 9.64 -7.23 -14.07
N PHE A 80 8.95 -7.03 -12.95
CA PHE A 80 7.59 -7.53 -12.70
C PHE A 80 6.51 -6.43 -12.75
N ASP A 81 6.91 -5.18 -12.96
CA ASP A 81 5.98 -4.05 -12.97
C ASP A 81 5.29 -3.89 -14.34
N ASP A 82 4.28 -4.72 -14.57
CA ASP A 82 3.44 -4.66 -15.78
C ASP A 82 2.16 -3.86 -15.49
N SER A 83 2.01 -2.71 -16.15
CA SER A 83 0.86 -1.82 -16.00
C SER A 83 -0.48 -2.51 -16.30
N SER A 84 -0.52 -3.44 -17.25
CA SER A 84 -1.75 -4.13 -17.66
C SER A 84 -2.35 -4.99 -16.55
N ILE A 85 -1.50 -5.56 -15.70
CA ILE A 85 -1.91 -6.36 -14.54
C ILE A 85 -2.57 -5.47 -13.48
N TRP A 86 -2.01 -4.28 -13.26
CA TRP A 86 -2.55 -3.33 -12.29
C TRP A 86 -3.95 -2.87 -12.68
N ASP A 87 -4.22 -2.61 -13.96
CA ASP A 87 -5.56 -2.22 -14.41
C ASP A 87 -6.65 -3.26 -14.04
N VAL A 88 -6.29 -4.55 -14.09
CA VAL A 88 -7.18 -5.65 -13.67
C VAL A 88 -7.47 -5.60 -12.17
N PHE A 89 -6.44 -5.44 -11.34
CA PHE A 89 -6.63 -5.41 -9.88
C PHE A 89 -7.32 -4.14 -9.39
N LEU A 90 -7.00 -3.01 -10.00
CA LEU A 90 -7.50 -1.70 -9.58
C LEU A 90 -8.93 -1.47 -10.03
N GLY A 91 -9.29 -1.99 -11.21
CA GLY A 91 -10.62 -1.82 -11.79
C GLY A 91 -11.01 -0.34 -11.90
N LYS A 92 -12.30 -0.07 -11.72
CA LYS A 92 -12.85 1.29 -11.87
C LYS A 92 -12.69 2.16 -10.63
N GLU A 93 -12.45 1.55 -9.47
CA GLU A 93 -12.55 2.22 -8.16
C GLU A 93 -11.20 2.67 -7.63
N LEU A 94 -10.11 2.02 -8.03
CA LEU A 94 -8.77 2.31 -7.52
C LEU A 94 -7.89 2.93 -8.60
N SER A 95 -6.94 3.75 -8.15
CA SER A 95 -5.88 4.30 -8.99
C SER A 95 -4.53 4.02 -8.39
N ARG A 96 -3.56 3.74 -9.25
CA ARG A 96 -2.14 3.79 -8.93
C ARG A 96 -1.68 5.24 -8.99
N LEU A 97 -0.87 5.65 -8.03
CA LEU A 97 -0.10 6.89 -8.08
C LEU A 97 1.37 6.57 -7.89
N ASP A 98 2.15 6.83 -8.93
CA ASP A 98 3.61 6.76 -8.87
C ASP A 98 4.15 8.03 -8.21
N LEU A 99 4.90 7.84 -7.14
CA LEU A 99 5.48 8.91 -6.33
C LEU A 99 6.97 8.62 -6.12
N SER A 100 7.75 9.63 -5.73
CA SER A 100 9.15 9.36 -5.41
C SER A 100 9.26 8.45 -4.18
N PRO A 101 10.30 7.60 -4.06
CA PRO A 101 10.49 6.78 -2.87
C PRO A 101 10.48 7.59 -1.56
N LYS A 102 11.01 8.83 -1.62
CA LYS A 102 11.01 9.76 -0.49
C LYS A 102 9.58 10.18 -0.09
N ASP A 103 8.76 10.54 -1.06
CA ASP A 103 7.36 10.93 -0.84
C ASP A 103 6.55 9.78 -0.24
N ILE A 104 6.71 8.58 -0.78
CA ILE A 104 6.01 7.39 -0.31
C ILE A 104 6.44 7.05 1.11
N LEU A 105 7.74 7.13 1.42
CA LEU A 105 8.24 6.93 2.78
C LEU A 105 7.65 7.96 3.75
N SER A 106 7.57 9.25 3.37
CA SER A 106 6.95 10.28 4.19
C SER A 106 5.46 10.01 4.43
N LEU A 107 4.70 9.66 3.39
CA LEU A 107 3.29 9.28 3.52
C LEU A 107 3.11 8.05 4.43
N LYS A 108 3.98 7.05 4.27
CA LYS A 108 3.99 5.86 5.10
C LYS A 108 4.22 6.20 6.58
N GLN A 109 5.19 7.06 6.89
CA GLN A 109 5.52 7.43 8.27
C GLN A 109 4.41 8.21 8.98
N GLU A 110 3.55 8.90 8.22
CA GLU A 110 2.39 9.61 8.76
C GLU A 110 1.19 8.66 8.95
N LEU A 111 0.99 7.69 8.05
CA LEU A 111 -0.14 6.75 8.11
C LEU A 111 0.10 5.50 8.95
N LEU A 112 1.33 4.98 8.98
CA LEU A 112 1.69 3.75 9.66
C LEU A 112 2.66 4.06 10.81
N PRO A 113 2.58 3.35 11.95
CA PRO A 113 3.51 3.56 13.05
C PRO A 113 4.95 3.30 12.61
N LYS A 114 5.89 4.11 13.10
CA LYS A 114 7.33 3.95 12.83
C LYS A 114 7.78 2.55 13.27
N GLU A 115 8.66 1.93 12.48
CA GLU A 115 9.28 0.61 12.79
C GLU A 115 8.32 -0.59 12.81
N THR A 116 7.28 -0.55 11.98
CA THR A 116 6.34 -1.66 11.88
C THR A 116 6.71 -2.57 10.70
N ASN A 117 6.91 -3.86 10.98
CA ASN A 117 6.96 -4.92 9.98
C ASN A 117 5.55 -5.05 9.39
N ASN A 118 5.25 -4.27 8.36
CA ASN A 118 3.90 -4.16 7.77
C ASN A 118 3.88 -4.48 6.28
N PHE A 119 4.95 -5.07 5.75
CA PHE A 119 5.00 -5.44 4.34
C PHE A 119 4.88 -6.95 4.20
N TYR A 120 3.84 -7.41 3.53
CA TYR A 120 3.74 -8.81 3.10
C TYR A 120 4.55 -9.00 1.83
N PRO A 121 5.45 -9.99 1.78
CA PRO A 121 6.07 -10.41 0.54
C PRO A 121 5.02 -10.91 -0.47
N LEU A 122 5.12 -10.43 -1.71
CA LEU A 122 4.41 -10.95 -2.87
C LEU A 122 5.30 -11.95 -3.59
N ARG A 123 4.78 -13.15 -3.84
CA ARG A 123 5.48 -14.19 -4.58
C ARG A 123 4.77 -14.58 -5.86
N ARG A 124 5.58 -14.89 -6.87
CA ARG A 124 5.17 -15.54 -8.11
C ARG A 124 6.17 -16.63 -8.43
N GLU A 125 5.68 -17.82 -8.75
CA GLU A 125 6.53 -18.98 -9.09
C GLU A 125 7.63 -19.26 -8.03
N GLY A 126 7.30 -19.02 -6.76
CA GLY A 126 8.20 -19.25 -5.63
C GLY A 126 9.17 -18.09 -5.31
N ALA A 127 9.41 -17.18 -6.25
CA ALA A 127 10.27 -16.02 -6.07
C ALA A 127 9.52 -14.84 -5.45
N ILE A 128 10.19 -14.06 -4.59
CA ILE A 128 9.66 -12.77 -4.13
C ILE A 128 9.79 -11.77 -5.28
N VAL A 129 8.66 -11.22 -5.69
CA VAL A 129 8.54 -10.25 -6.79
C VAL A 129 8.20 -8.85 -6.30
N GLY A 130 7.77 -8.71 -5.05
CA GLY A 130 7.47 -7.43 -4.45
C GLY A 130 7.00 -7.54 -3.01
N PHE A 131 6.47 -6.46 -2.51
CA PHE A 131 5.98 -6.28 -1.17
C PHE A 131 4.76 -5.37 -1.18
N VAL A 132 3.81 -5.64 -0.28
CA VAL A 132 2.60 -4.84 -0.12
C VAL A 132 2.32 -4.55 1.36
N ALA A 133 2.04 -3.31 1.69
CA ALA A 133 1.46 -2.92 2.97
C ALA A 133 0.03 -2.45 2.76
N PHE A 134 -0.87 -2.80 3.67
CA PHE A 134 -2.30 -2.59 3.51
C PHE A 134 -2.83 -1.56 4.49
N ALA A 135 -3.78 -0.72 4.07
CA ALA A 135 -4.34 0.31 4.93
C ALA A 135 -5.15 -0.27 6.11
N PHE A 136 -5.68 -1.49 6.01
CA PHE A 136 -6.32 -2.14 7.16
C PHE A 136 -5.35 -2.36 8.33
N GLU A 137 -4.04 -2.36 8.10
CA GLU A 137 -3.02 -2.45 9.16
C GLU A 137 -2.90 -1.13 9.94
N ILE A 138 -3.28 -0.01 9.33
CA ILE A 138 -3.43 1.30 10.00
C ILE A 138 -4.61 1.25 10.96
N CYS A 139 -5.70 0.61 10.54
CA CYS A 139 -6.96 0.50 11.27
C CYS A 139 -7.01 -0.73 12.20
N GLY A 140 -5.92 -1.48 12.27
CA GLY A 140 -5.79 -2.70 13.06
C GLY A 140 -5.78 -2.37 14.55
N LYS A 141 -6.91 -2.63 15.20
CA LYS A 141 -7.04 -2.78 16.65
C LYS A 141 -5.75 -3.39 17.24
N ARG A 142 -5.23 -2.79 18.32
CA ARG A 142 -4.51 -3.57 19.34
C ARG A 142 -5.41 -4.77 19.65
N TYR A 143 -5.10 -5.96 19.15
CA TYR A 143 -5.59 -7.15 19.83
C TYR A 143 -4.95 -7.10 21.21
N PRO A 144 -5.72 -7.04 22.31
CA PRO A 144 -5.12 -7.32 23.60
C PRO A 144 -4.50 -8.71 23.47
N SER A 145 -3.21 -8.81 23.83
CA SER A 145 -2.60 -10.11 24.04
C SER A 145 -3.56 -10.93 24.91
N PRO A 146 -3.90 -12.18 24.56
CA PRO A 146 -4.50 -13.06 25.53
C PRO A 146 -3.54 -13.08 26.74
N ALA A 147 -4.10 -12.76 27.91
CA ALA A 147 -3.43 -12.87 29.20
C ALA A 147 -3.26 -14.34 29.57
#